data_AF-A0AAV3L1H7-F1
#
_entry.id   AF-A0AAV3L1H7-F1
#
_cell.length_a   1.000
_cell.length_b   1.000
_cell.length_c   1.000
_cell.angle_alpha   90.00
_cell.angle_beta   90.00
_cell.angle_gamma   90.00
#
_symmetry.space_group_name_H-M   'P 1'
#
loop_
_entity.id
_entity.type
_entity.pdbx_description
1 polymer ?
#
loop_
_entity_poly.entity_id
_entity_poly.type
_entity_poly.pdbx_seq_one_letter_code
_entity_poly.pdbx_strand_id
1 'polypeptide(L)'
;MSDPYIKVYCSKETKELFDSFYEKNKGTLGTKANMFRVMVSNLPMLASQSNKKVSDPESIKLEQTISELESSIMKKLDGIDQKLSCSLKNKYKNEEGKDV
;
A
#
# COMPACT_ATOMS: atom_id res chain seq x y z
N MET A 1 -26.22 33.39 10.87
CA MET A 1 -26.11 32.50 12.04
C MET A 1 -25.37 31.25 11.59
N SER A 2 -24.32 30.89 12.31
CA SER A 2 -23.46 29.72 12.09
C SER A 2 -24.28 28.43 12.11
N ASP A 3 -24.28 27.67 11.01
CA ASP A 3 -24.68 26.26 11.03
C ASP A 3 -23.62 25.50 11.87
N PRO A 4 -23.89 25.11 13.14
CA PRO A 4 -22.85 24.59 14.02
C PRO A 4 -22.59 23.09 13.81
N TYR A 5 -23.21 22.48 12.80
CA TYR A 5 -23.18 21.04 12.60
C TYR A 5 -22.87 20.70 11.15
N ILE A 6 -21.82 19.90 10.96
CA ILE A 6 -21.51 19.26 9.69
C ILE A 6 -22.75 18.46 9.27
N LYS A 7 -23.40 18.87 8.18
CA LYS A 7 -24.45 18.07 7.53
C LYS A 7 -23.78 16.87 6.86
N VAL A 8 -23.73 15.75 7.57
CA VAL A 8 -23.31 14.48 7.01
C VAL A 8 -24.46 13.94 6.18
N TYR A 9 -24.31 13.97 4.85
CA TYR A 9 -25.23 13.30 3.94
C TYR A 9 -24.95 11.80 3.94
N CYS A 10 -25.97 10.98 4.20
CA CYS A 10 -25.89 9.53 4.11
C CYS A 10 -27.08 9.00 3.29
N SER A 11 -26.93 7.81 2.69
CA SER A 11 -28.04 7.17 1.98
C SER A 11 -29.16 6.80 2.97
N LYS A 12 -30.37 6.62 2.44
CA LYS A 12 -31.54 6.21 3.26
C LYS A 12 -31.27 4.90 3.98
N GLU A 13 -30.65 3.93 3.29
CA GLU A 13 -30.27 2.63 3.84
C GLU A 13 -29.27 2.75 5.00
N THR A 14 -28.24 3.59 4.85
CA THR A 14 -27.25 3.81 5.92
C THR A 14 -27.89 4.46 7.14
N LYS A 15 -28.82 5.40 6.93
CA LYS A 15 -29.57 6.03 8.02
C LYS A 15 -30.42 5.02 8.77
N GLU A 16 -31.17 4.18 8.06
CA GLU A 16 -32.01 3.14 8.66
C GLU A 16 -31.19 2.12 9.46
N LEU A 17 -30.03 1.71 8.94
CA LEU A 17 -29.10 0.82 9.65
C LEU A 17 -28.57 1.46 10.94
N PHE A 18 -28.16 2.73 10.87
CA PHE A 18 -27.67 3.48 12.02
C PHE A 18 -28.76 3.64 13.09
N ASP A 19 -29.97 4.03 12.69
CA ASP A 19 -31.11 4.22 13.59
C ASP A 19 -31.54 2.90 14.24
N SER A 20 -31.59 1.80 13.48
CA SER A 20 -31.89 0.46 14.01
C SER A 20 -30.87 0.01 15.05
N PHE A 21 -29.58 0.21 14.78
CA PHE A 21 -28.53 -0.12 15.74
C PHE A 21 -28.59 0.76 16.98
N TYR A 22 -28.88 2.05 16.84
CA TYR A 22 -29.07 2.95 17.98
C TYR A 22 -30.22 2.46 18.87
N GLU A 23 -31.39 2.20 18.31
CA GLU A 23 -32.57 1.80 19.08
C GLU A 23 -32.34 0.51 19.88
N LYS A 24 -31.57 -0.43 19.31
CA LYS A 24 -31.19 -1.68 20.00
C LYS A 24 -30.22 -1.44 21.17
N ASN A 25 -29.37 -0.43 21.08
CA ASN A 25 -28.27 -0.19 22.03
C ASN A 25 -28.44 1.08 22.88
N LYS A 26 -29.58 1.78 22.77
CA LYS A 26 -29.80 3.07 23.41
C LYS A 26 -29.71 3.04 24.93
N GLY A 27 -30.01 1.90 25.56
CA GLY A 27 -29.84 1.72 27.01
C GLY A 27 -28.38 1.81 27.45
N THR A 28 -27.46 1.36 26.60
CA THR A 28 -26.00 1.39 26.86
C THR A 28 -25.37 2.70 26.39
N LEU A 29 -25.78 3.20 25.22
CA LEU A 29 -25.16 4.38 24.61
C LEU A 29 -25.74 5.69 25.15
N GLY A 30 -26.98 5.67 25.65
CA GLY A 30 -27.68 6.83 26.21
C GLY A 30 -28.14 7.88 25.19
N THR A 31 -27.31 8.19 24.18
CA THR A 31 -27.62 9.17 23.14
C THR A 31 -27.02 8.78 21.78
N LYS A 32 -27.60 9.28 20.67
CA LYS A 32 -27.03 9.12 19.32
C LYS A 32 -25.62 9.73 19.21
N ALA A 33 -25.35 10.81 19.95
CA ALA A 33 -24.04 11.45 19.99
C ALA A 33 -22.97 10.52 20.59
N ASN A 34 -23.31 9.77 21.65
CA ASN A 34 -22.41 8.79 22.24
C ASN A 34 -22.17 7.61 21.29
N MET A 35 -23.20 7.13 20.57
CA MET A 35 -23.04 6.12 19.53
C MET A 35 -22.06 6.59 18.43
N PHE A 36 -22.23 7.82 17.95
CA PHE A 36 -21.33 8.40 16.96
C PHE A 36 -19.89 8.49 17.48
N ARG A 37 -19.69 8.95 18.73
CA ARG A 37 -18.36 8.97 19.38
C ARG A 37 -17.75 7.58 19.46
N VAL A 38 -18.53 6.55 19.82
CA VAL A 38 -18.08 5.16 19.86
C VAL A 38 -17.68 4.68 18.46
N MET A 39 -18.50 4.90 17.44
CA MET A 39 -18.17 4.51 16.07
C MET A 39 -16.90 5.21 15.57
N VAL A 40 -16.79 6.53 15.76
CA VAL A 40 -15.62 7.31 15.33
C VAL A 40 -14.35 6.90 16.07
N SER A 41 -14.42 6.69 17.39
CA SER A 41 -13.26 6.25 18.19
C SER A 41 -12.78 4.86 17.77
N ASN A 42 -13.68 4.03 17.25
CA ASN A 42 -13.38 2.69 16.75
C ASN A 42 -13.13 2.65 15.24
N LEU A 43 -13.25 3.77 14.51
CA LEU A 43 -12.99 3.81 13.06
C LEU A 43 -11.62 3.24 12.68
N PRO A 44 -10.51 3.53 13.39
CA PRO A 44 -9.22 2.94 13.05
C PRO A 44 -9.24 1.41 13.16
N MET A 45 -9.91 0.87 14.17
CA MET A 45 -10.04 -0.57 14.36
C MET A 45 -10.96 -1.20 13.29
N LEU A 46 -12.11 -0.58 13.03
CA LEU A 46 -13.05 -1.02 11.99
C LEU A 46 -12.42 -0.94 10.60
N ALA A 47 -11.68 0.14 10.32
CA ALA A 47 -10.92 0.34 9.09
C ALA A 47 -9.75 -0.63 8.97
N SER A 48 -9.11 -1.01 10.08
CA SER A 48 -8.04 -2.03 10.06
C SER A 48 -8.57 -3.43 9.71
N GLN A 49 -9.81 -3.73 10.08
CA GLN A 49 -10.47 -5.00 9.74
C GLN A 49 -11.04 -5.01 8.31
N SER A 50 -11.53 -3.87 7.80
CA SER A 50 -12.01 -3.75 6.43
C SER A 50 -10.89 -3.50 5.41
N ASN A 51 -9.73 -2.99 5.84
CA ASN A 51 -8.46 -3.05 5.10
C ASN A 51 -7.80 -4.43 5.27
N LYS A 52 -8.53 -5.53 5.02
CA LYS A 52 -7.83 -6.64 4.35
C LYS A 52 -7.29 -6.00 3.08
N LYS A 53 -5.96 -5.93 2.92
CA LYS A 53 -5.36 -5.71 1.59
C LYS A 53 -6.07 -6.71 0.68
N VAL A 54 -7.07 -6.26 -0.06
CA VAL A 54 -7.61 -6.98 -1.20
C VAL A 54 -6.49 -6.81 -2.20
N SER A 55 -5.46 -7.65 -2.05
CA SER A 55 -4.36 -7.73 -2.98
C SER A 55 -4.97 -8.28 -4.26
N ASP A 56 -5.30 -7.37 -5.16
CA ASP A 56 -5.78 -7.67 -6.48
C ASP A 56 -4.82 -8.71 -7.11
N PRO A 57 -5.32 -9.88 -7.54
CA PRO A 57 -4.47 -10.89 -8.16
C PRO A 57 -3.66 -10.37 -9.36
N GLU A 58 -4.14 -9.31 -10.04
CA GLU A 58 -3.34 -8.63 -11.08
C GLU A 58 -2.16 -7.85 -10.48
N SER A 59 -2.36 -7.14 -9.38
CA SER A 59 -1.30 -6.44 -8.64
C SER A 59 -0.20 -7.39 -8.18
N ILE A 60 -0.56 -8.58 -7.70
CA ILE A 60 0.43 -9.60 -7.27
C ILE A 60 1.25 -10.10 -8.47
N LYS A 61 0.59 -10.38 -9.60
CA LYS A 61 1.29 -10.79 -10.83
C LYS A 61 2.21 -9.71 -11.35
N LEU A 62 1.80 -8.45 -11.25
CA LEU A 62 2.60 -7.29 -11.65
C LEU A 62 3.85 -7.17 -10.76
N GLU A 63 3.71 -7.28 -9.44
CA GLU A 63 4.85 -7.25 -8.51
C GLU A 63 5.86 -8.38 -8.77
N GLN A 64 5.37 -9.58 -9.09
CA GLN A 64 6.22 -10.72 -9.47
C GLN A 64 6.98 -10.46 -10.77
N THR A 65 6.30 -9.94 -11.80
CA THR A 65 6.95 -9.63 -13.08
C THR A 65 7.97 -8.50 -12.95
N ILE A 66 7.71 -7.48 -12.13
CA ILE A 66 8.69 -6.43 -11.82
C ILE A 66 9.93 -7.04 -11.15
N SER A 67 9.74 -7.90 -10.13
CA SER A 67 10.84 -8.56 -9.41
C SER A 67 11.69 -9.44 -10.33
N GLU A 68 11.05 -10.17 -11.25
CA GLU A 68 11.76 -10.98 -12.25
C GLU A 68 12.57 -10.12 -13.24
N LEU A 69 11.98 -9.00 -13.69
CA LEU A 69 12.64 -8.06 -14.60
C LEU A 69 13.86 -7.42 -13.94
N GLU A 70 13.74 -6.97 -12.69
CA GLU A 70 14.84 -6.40 -11.91
C GLU A 70 16.01 -7.38 -11.78
N SER A 71 15.72 -8.65 -11.44
CA SER A 71 16.73 -9.72 -11.38
C SER A 71 17.43 -9.95 -12.72
N SER A 72 16.68 -9.93 -13.83
CA SER A 72 17.23 -10.09 -15.18
C SER A 72 18.13 -8.94 -15.58
N ILE A 73 17.74 -7.70 -15.26
CA ILE A 73 18.54 -6.50 -15.52
C ILE A 73 19.83 -6.54 -14.71
N MET A 74 19.76 -6.88 -13.43
CA MET A 74 20.93 -6.96 -12.55
C MET A 74 21.96 -7.96 -13.09
N LYS A 75 21.53 -9.16 -13.47
CA LYS A 75 22.41 -10.19 -14.08
C LYS A 75 23.08 -9.71 -15.37
N LYS A 76 22.35 -8.98 -16.23
CA LYS A 76 22.93 -8.42 -17.46
C LYS A 76 23.96 -7.34 -17.14
N LEU A 77 23.70 -6.52 -16.12
CA LEU A 77 24.64 -5.48 -15.67
C LEU A 77 25.95 -6.12 -15.18
N ASP A 78 25.86 -7.15 -14.33
CA ASP A 78 27.01 -7.88 -13.81
C ASP A 78 27.84 -8.51 -14.95
N GLY A 79 27.15 -9.06 -15.96
CA GLY A 79 27.81 -9.63 -17.14
C GLY A 79 28.53 -8.59 -18.00
N ILE A 80 28.01 -7.36 -18.08
CA ILE A 80 28.68 -6.24 -18.76
C ILE A 80 29.90 -5.80 -17.95
N ASP A 81 29.75 -5.63 -16.64
CA ASP A 81 30.83 -5.20 -15.75
C ASP A 81 32.01 -6.18 -15.78
N GLN A 82 31.73 -7.48 -15.74
CA GLN A 82 32.75 -8.52 -15.85
C GLN A 82 33.47 -8.50 -17.22
N LYS A 83 32.74 -8.29 -18.32
CA LYS A 83 33.33 -8.17 -19.67
C LYS A 83 34.21 -6.95 -19.81
N LEU A 84 33.80 -5.80 -19.26
CA LEU A 84 34.59 -4.58 -19.25
C LEU A 84 35.85 -4.75 -18.41
N SER A 85 35.73 -5.35 -17.23
CA SER A 85 36.86 -5.68 -16.35
C SER A 85 37.89 -6.59 -17.04
N CYS A 86 37.44 -7.66 -17.70
CA CYS A 86 38.32 -8.54 -18.47
C CYS A 86 38.98 -7.81 -19.65
N SER A 87 38.23 -6.98 -20.38
CA SER A 87 38.75 -6.24 -21.53
C SER A 87 39.82 -5.22 -21.13
N LEU A 88 39.61 -4.51 -20.03
CA LEU A 88 40.59 -3.58 -19.46
C LEU A 88 41.85 -4.34 -19.03
N LYS A 89 41.70 -5.42 -18.27
CA LYS A 89 42.84 -6.24 -17.79
C LYS A 89 43.69 -6.80 -18.94
N ASN A 90 43.05 -7.19 -20.04
CA ASN A 90 43.75 -7.68 -21.24
C ASN A 90 44.47 -6.55 -22.00
N LYS A 91 43.93 -5.32 -22.02
CA LYS A 91 44.63 -4.16 -22.59
C LYS A 91 45.91 -3.82 -21.81
N TYR A 92 45.83 -3.74 -20.48
CA TYR A 92 46.99 -3.46 -19.63
C TYR A 92 48.13 -4.48 -19.83
N LYS A 93 47.81 -5.78 -19.92
CA LYS A 93 48.82 -6.83 -20.17
C LYS A 93 49.49 -6.76 -21.55
N ASN A 94 48.78 -6.28 -22.57
CA ASN A 94 49.32 -6.13 -23.92
C ASN A 94 50.18 -4.86 -24.09
N GLU A 95 50.02 -3.87 -23.22
CA GLU A 95 50.85 -2.66 -23.20
C GLU A 95 52.15 -2.90 -22.41
N GLU A 96 52.14 -3.65 -21.31
CA GLU A 96 53.36 -4.04 -20.57
C GLU A 96 54.31 -4.96 -21.37
N GLY A 97 53.82 -5.67 -22.40
CA GLY A 97 54.63 -6.57 -23.22
C GLY A 97 55.30 -5.92 -24.44
N LYS A 98 55.14 -4.61 -24.65
CA LYS A 98 55.71 -3.88 -25.80
C LYS A 98 56.91 -2.99 -25.46
N ASP A 99 57.27 -2.87 -24.19
CA ASP A 99 58.48 -2.21 -23.71
C ASP A 99 59.58 -3.24 -23.38
N VAL A 100 60.08 -3.97 -24.39
CA VAL A 100 61.43 -4.59 -24.43
C VAL A 100 61.91 -4.63 -25.87
#